data_AF-A0A6J8EFV9-F1
#
_entry.id   AF-A0A6J8EFV9-F1
#
_cell.length_a   1.000
_cell.length_b   1.000
_cell.length_c   1.000
_cell.angle_alpha   90.00
_cell.angle_beta   90.00
_cell.angle_gamma   90.00
#
_symmetry.space_group_name_H-M   'P 1'
#
loop_
_entity.id
_entity.type
_entity.pdbx_description
1 polymer ?
#
loop_
_entity_poly.entity_id
_entity_poly.type
_entity_poly.pdbx_seq_one_letter_code
_entity_poly.pdbx_strand_id
1 'polypeptide(L)'
;MEYSFRPQWRPWNVQSGYSPACGRCGKFHKHYICNSINQRCFSCGKFGHYSSKCFSKVTKDRKSTPVHVKSRKQKERDIARMNSYIERKNIIRALPFSGMRHSAFVQYLDIANVLKTELKSVKQKISKERNTNLEQQKCIEDLKLQLKNQQIIESERDQFKQELENIQQQKEESASPVDVQEYVHQIQKLQHSLEEEKKCVKLVHELFALRCSEFSDEKQNLENEKQALEKEKADLCSKVHFQADSISQLTFELQDLNHEYHLVSRQNQQRPNNNNRRYNNRRGGRFR
;
A
#
# COMPACT_ATOMS: atom_id res chain seq x y z
N MET A 1 -0.07 -17.05 -73.29
CA MET A 1 0.11 -18.41 -72.72
C MET A 1 0.52 -18.26 -71.26
N GLU A 2 -0.46 -18.24 -70.37
CA GLU A 2 -0.23 -18.08 -68.93
C GLU A 2 0.16 -19.43 -68.33
N TYR A 3 1.43 -19.58 -67.98
CA TYR A 3 1.94 -20.79 -67.34
C TYR A 3 1.68 -20.72 -65.83
N SER A 4 0.46 -21.10 -65.41
CA SER A 4 0.11 -21.20 -64.00
C SER A 4 0.74 -22.44 -63.37
N PHE A 5 2.00 -22.33 -62.94
CA PHE A 5 2.64 -23.35 -62.10
C PHE A 5 2.03 -23.27 -60.70
N ARG A 6 0.90 -23.96 -60.48
CA ARG A 6 0.37 -24.22 -59.13
C ARG A 6 1.11 -25.45 -58.60
N PRO A 7 2.01 -25.33 -57.61
CA PRO A 7 2.53 -26.52 -56.96
C PRO A 7 1.34 -27.18 -56.26
N GLN A 8 1.07 -28.46 -56.56
CA GLN A 8 0.11 -29.27 -55.82
C GLN A 8 0.62 -29.43 -54.38
N TRP A 9 0.26 -28.49 -53.51
CA TRP A 9 0.44 -28.63 -52.07
C TRP A 9 -0.65 -29.58 -51.58
N ARG A 10 -0.25 -30.72 -51.03
CA ARG A 10 -1.15 -31.67 -50.37
C ARG A 10 -2.06 -30.92 -49.38
N PRO A 11 -3.35 -31.27 -49.29
CA PRO A 11 -4.19 -30.77 -48.21
C PRO A 11 -3.63 -31.34 -46.91
N TRP A 12 -2.94 -30.51 -46.13
CA TRP A 12 -2.58 -30.86 -44.77
C TRP A 12 -3.85 -30.81 -43.93
N ASN A 13 -4.20 -31.97 -43.39
CA ASN A 13 -5.33 -32.19 -42.51
C ASN A 13 -5.40 -31.09 -41.44
N VAL A 14 -6.49 -30.33 -41.45
CA VAL A 14 -6.74 -29.23 -40.52
C VAL A 14 -7.36 -29.82 -39.26
N GLN A 15 -6.52 -30.16 -38.28
CA GLN A 15 -6.92 -30.33 -36.89
C GLN A 15 -6.05 -29.41 -36.02
N SER A 16 -6.31 -28.11 -36.08
CA SER A 16 -6.13 -27.15 -34.97
C SER A 16 -6.54 -25.76 -35.45
N GLY A 17 -7.24 -25.00 -34.61
CA GLY A 17 -7.81 -23.68 -34.91
C GLY A 17 -6.80 -22.54 -35.12
N TYR A 18 -5.58 -22.82 -35.58
CA TYR A 18 -4.58 -21.81 -35.91
C TYR A 18 -4.56 -21.58 -37.43
N SER A 19 -4.91 -20.37 -37.87
CA SER A 19 -4.77 -19.96 -39.27
C SER A 19 -3.34 -20.25 -39.75
N PRO A 20 -3.10 -20.97 -40.85
CA PRO A 20 -1.75 -21.40 -41.23
C PRO A 20 -0.85 -20.21 -41.58
N ALA A 21 0.42 -20.28 -41.16
CA ALA A 21 1.43 -19.28 -41.54
C ALA A 21 1.57 -19.22 -43.06
N CYS A 22 1.74 -18.03 -43.63
CA CYS A 22 1.82 -17.85 -45.08
C CYS A 22 3.05 -18.56 -45.64
N GLY A 23 2.84 -19.39 -46.67
CA GLY A 23 3.92 -20.11 -47.36
C GLY A 23 4.96 -19.23 -48.06
N ARG A 24 4.73 -17.92 -48.17
CA ARG A 24 5.64 -16.97 -48.85
C ARG A 24 6.66 -16.33 -47.91
N CYS A 25 6.23 -15.90 -46.71
CA CYS A 25 7.12 -15.24 -45.74
C CYS A 25 7.26 -15.99 -44.40
N GLY A 26 6.42 -16.98 -44.14
CA GLY A 26 6.42 -17.77 -42.90
C GLY A 26 5.82 -17.08 -41.67
N LYS A 27 5.14 -15.94 -41.83
CA LYS A 27 4.42 -15.22 -40.75
C LYS A 27 2.90 -15.44 -40.83
N PHE A 28 2.17 -15.09 -39.77
CA PHE A 28 0.71 -15.07 -39.77
C PHE A 28 0.19 -13.69 -40.22
N HIS A 29 -0.82 -13.66 -41.09
CA HIS A 29 -1.39 -12.43 -41.64
C HIS A 29 -2.91 -12.54 -41.55
N LYS A 30 -3.57 -11.47 -41.12
CA LYS A 30 -5.03 -11.47 -40.89
C LYS A 30 -5.86 -11.51 -42.19
N HIS A 31 -5.29 -11.08 -43.33
CA HIS A 31 -6.05 -10.86 -44.58
C HIS A 31 -5.44 -11.52 -45.83
N TYR A 32 -4.64 -12.59 -45.69
CA TYR A 32 -3.99 -13.32 -46.80
C TYR A 32 -3.06 -12.49 -47.73
N ILE A 33 -3.01 -11.16 -47.59
CA ILE A 33 -2.08 -10.30 -48.33
C ILE A 33 -0.72 -10.34 -47.62
N CYS A 34 0.24 -10.95 -48.29
CA CYS A 34 1.60 -11.07 -47.79
C CYS A 34 2.49 -10.01 -48.45
N ASN A 35 3.13 -9.16 -47.65
CA ASN A 35 4.03 -8.13 -48.16
C ASN A 35 5.20 -8.69 -48.98
N SER A 36 5.51 -10.00 -48.87
CA SER A 36 6.54 -10.63 -49.70
C SER A 36 6.07 -10.94 -51.13
N ILE A 37 4.79 -10.74 -51.48
CA ILE A 37 4.25 -10.95 -52.84
C ILE A 37 4.99 -10.10 -53.87
N ASN A 38 5.25 -8.82 -53.55
CA ASN A 38 5.93 -7.88 -54.44
C ASN A 38 7.42 -7.70 -54.13
N GLN A 39 7.96 -8.47 -53.18
CA GLN A 39 9.38 -8.41 -52.82
C GLN A 39 10.20 -9.40 -53.66
N ARG A 40 11.29 -8.93 -54.25
CA ARG A 40 12.22 -9.75 -55.03
C ARG A 40 13.24 -10.39 -54.10
N CYS A 41 13.40 -11.71 -54.18
CA CYS A 41 14.38 -12.41 -53.38
C CYS A 41 15.81 -12.06 -53.81
N PHE A 42 16.65 -11.59 -52.90
CA PHE A 42 18.08 -11.30 -53.18
C PHE A 42 18.90 -12.53 -53.57
N SER A 43 18.47 -13.74 -53.20
CA SER A 43 19.23 -14.96 -53.52
C SER A 43 18.89 -15.56 -54.88
N CYS A 44 17.66 -15.42 -55.39
CA CYS A 44 17.25 -16.04 -56.66
C CYS A 44 16.62 -15.07 -57.67
N GLY A 45 16.43 -13.81 -57.31
CA GLY A 45 15.85 -12.78 -58.17
C GLY A 45 14.35 -12.92 -58.45
N LYS A 46 13.66 -13.92 -57.91
CA LYS A 46 12.23 -14.15 -58.13
C LYS A 46 11.37 -13.44 -57.07
N PHE A 47 10.18 -12.99 -57.47
CA PHE A 47 9.22 -12.36 -56.56
C PHE A 47 8.50 -13.39 -55.67
N GLY A 48 7.94 -12.93 -54.56
CA GLY A 48 7.01 -13.74 -53.77
C GLY A 48 7.60 -14.41 -52.54
N HIS A 49 8.87 -14.17 -52.15
CA HIS A 49 9.47 -14.73 -50.94
C HIS A 49 10.73 -13.97 -50.49
N TYR A 50 11.10 -14.12 -49.20
CA TYR A 50 12.35 -13.57 -48.65
C TYR A 50 13.54 -14.52 -48.86
N SER A 51 14.76 -13.98 -48.90
CA SER A 51 16.02 -14.75 -49.05
C SER A 51 16.28 -15.78 -47.94
N SER A 52 15.65 -15.64 -46.78
CA SER A 52 15.69 -16.63 -45.70
C SER A 52 14.84 -17.87 -45.99
N LYS A 53 13.87 -17.75 -46.89
CA LYS A 53 12.92 -18.79 -47.32
C LYS A 53 13.13 -19.20 -48.79
N CYS A 54 14.22 -18.74 -49.40
CA CYS A 54 14.56 -19.08 -50.77
C CYS A 54 15.06 -20.52 -50.86
N PHE A 55 14.31 -21.37 -51.56
CA PHE A 55 14.66 -22.76 -51.79
C PHE A 55 15.90 -22.95 -52.68
N SER A 56 16.32 -21.89 -53.39
CA SER A 56 17.57 -21.88 -54.17
C SER A 56 18.83 -21.75 -53.31
N LYS A 57 18.70 -21.45 -52.00
CA LYS A 57 19.82 -21.54 -51.07
C LYS A 57 20.16 -23.00 -50.83
N VAL A 58 21.00 -23.57 -51.70
CA VAL A 58 21.73 -24.79 -51.41
C VAL A 58 22.55 -24.53 -50.15
N THR A 59 22.22 -25.24 -49.08
CA THR A 59 22.84 -25.15 -47.76
C THR A 59 24.32 -25.49 -47.87
N LYS A 60 25.20 -24.50 -47.81
CA LYS A 60 26.62 -24.76 -47.49
C LYS A 60 26.66 -25.28 -46.05
N ASP A 61 26.92 -26.57 -45.88
CA ASP A 61 27.03 -27.22 -44.57
C ASP A 61 28.07 -26.51 -43.70
N ARG A 62 27.63 -25.98 -42.56
CA ARG A 62 28.51 -25.45 -41.52
C ARG A 62 29.21 -26.62 -40.84
N LYS A 63 30.40 -26.97 -41.31
CA LYS A 63 31.32 -27.90 -40.62
C LYS A 63 31.55 -27.40 -39.19
N SER A 64 31.43 -28.30 -38.22
CA SER A 64 31.73 -28.05 -36.80
C SER A 64 33.13 -27.48 -36.64
N THR A 65 33.24 -26.28 -36.09
CA THR A 65 34.53 -25.64 -35.80
C THR A 65 35.26 -26.42 -34.71
N PRO A 66 36.57 -26.70 -34.86
CA PRO A 66 37.37 -27.36 -33.83
C PRO A 66 37.43 -26.50 -32.55
N VAL A 67 37.45 -27.16 -31.38
CA VAL A 67 37.55 -26.49 -30.07
C VAL A 67 38.89 -25.75 -30.00
N HIS A 68 38.82 -24.43 -30.18
CA HIS A 68 39.99 -23.57 -30.17
C HIS A 68 40.58 -23.49 -28.76
N VAL A 69 41.74 -24.14 -28.54
CA VAL A 69 42.49 -24.05 -27.27
C VAL A 69 43.01 -22.62 -27.13
N LYS A 70 42.46 -21.87 -26.16
CA LYS A 70 42.89 -20.49 -25.89
C LYS A 70 44.34 -20.45 -25.43
N SER A 71 45.13 -19.55 -26.00
CA SER A 71 46.52 -19.33 -25.57
C SER A 71 46.59 -18.81 -24.14
N ARG A 72 47.74 -19.00 -23.46
CA ARG A 72 47.97 -18.51 -22.09
C ARG A 72 47.70 -17.01 -21.95
N LYS A 73 48.21 -16.20 -22.88
CA LYS A 73 47.96 -14.74 -22.94
C LYS A 73 46.48 -14.41 -23.12
N GLN A 74 45.72 -15.22 -23.87
CA GLN A 74 44.28 -15.02 -24.02
C GLN A 74 43.53 -15.32 -22.73
N LYS A 75 43.92 -16.38 -21.99
CA LYS A 75 43.36 -16.69 -20.68
C LYS A 75 43.62 -15.56 -19.68
N GLU A 76 44.83 -15.02 -19.63
CA GLU A 76 45.18 -13.89 -18.76
C GLU A 76 44.34 -12.63 -19.06
N ARG A 77 44.14 -12.28 -20.34
CA ARG A 77 43.25 -11.17 -20.72
C ARG A 77 41.79 -11.42 -20.38
N ASP A 78 41.32 -12.66 -20.48
CA ASP A 78 39.95 -13.02 -20.12
C ASP A 78 39.75 -12.93 -18.60
N ILE A 79 40.72 -13.38 -17.80
CA ILE A 79 40.72 -13.24 -16.33
C ILE A 79 40.70 -11.75 -15.94
N ALA A 80 41.58 -10.92 -16.53
CA ALA A 80 41.60 -9.49 -16.24
C ALA A 80 40.25 -8.82 -16.57
N ARG A 81 39.65 -9.14 -17.73
CA ARG A 81 38.32 -8.64 -18.10
C ARG A 81 37.24 -9.08 -17.12
N MET A 82 37.30 -10.31 -16.64
CA MET A 82 36.35 -10.85 -15.68
C MET A 82 36.49 -10.18 -14.32
N ASN A 83 37.72 -9.97 -13.85
CA ASN A 83 37.99 -9.27 -12.60
C ASN A 83 37.48 -7.83 -12.65
N SER A 84 37.74 -7.08 -13.74
CA SER A 84 37.18 -5.73 -13.90
C SER A 84 35.65 -5.73 -13.96
N TYR A 85 35.02 -6.78 -14.50
CA TYR A 85 33.56 -6.90 -14.48
C TYR A 85 33.04 -7.15 -13.06
N ILE A 86 33.69 -8.04 -12.30
CA ILE A 86 33.33 -8.32 -10.90
C ILE A 86 33.48 -7.06 -10.05
N GLU A 87 34.59 -6.33 -10.21
CA GLU A 87 34.85 -5.08 -9.49
C GLU A 87 33.77 -4.02 -9.77
N ARG A 88 33.44 -3.76 -11.04
CA ARG A 88 32.33 -2.86 -11.41
C ARG A 88 30.99 -3.32 -10.83
N LYS A 89 30.73 -4.62 -10.83
CA LYS A 89 29.50 -5.18 -10.26
C LYS A 89 29.45 -5.02 -8.74
N ASN A 90 30.59 -5.13 -8.05
CA ASN A 90 30.69 -4.88 -6.62
C ASN A 90 30.47 -3.41 -6.29
N ILE A 91 31.00 -2.48 -7.09
CA ILE A 91 30.74 -1.04 -6.94
C ILE A 91 29.23 -0.74 -7.06
N ILE A 92 28.57 -1.30 -8.08
CA ILE A 92 27.11 -1.13 -8.26
C ILE A 92 26.35 -1.73 -7.08
N ARG A 93 26.80 -2.86 -6.54
CA ARG A 93 26.21 -3.48 -5.34
C ARG A 93 26.47 -2.70 -4.05
N ALA A 94 27.55 -1.93 -3.97
CA ALA A 94 27.86 -1.09 -2.82
C ALA A 94 27.00 0.18 -2.77
N LEU A 95 26.30 0.53 -3.86
CA LEU A 95 25.39 1.68 -3.86
C LEU A 95 24.22 1.44 -2.88
N PRO A 96 23.75 2.49 -2.17
CA PRO A 96 22.69 2.36 -1.17
C PRO A 96 21.35 1.88 -1.73
N PHE A 97 21.17 1.97 -3.05
CA PHE A 97 19.95 1.55 -3.75
C PHE A 97 20.05 0.16 -4.39
N SER A 98 21.19 -0.54 -4.27
CA SER A 98 21.44 -1.78 -5.00
C SER A 98 20.55 -2.96 -4.57
N GLY A 99 20.08 -2.92 -3.32
CA GLY A 99 19.13 -3.89 -2.75
C GLY A 99 17.67 -3.46 -2.87
N MET A 100 17.39 -2.24 -3.35
CA MET A 100 16.02 -1.75 -3.48
C MET A 100 15.34 -2.31 -4.73
N ARG A 101 14.08 -2.71 -4.58
CA ARG A 101 13.22 -3.04 -5.73
C ARG A 101 13.04 -1.78 -6.58
N HIS A 102 12.98 -1.97 -7.91
CA HIS A 102 12.78 -0.86 -8.85
C HIS A 102 11.55 -0.01 -8.52
N SER A 103 10.46 -0.62 -8.06
CA SER A 103 9.25 0.10 -7.64
C SER A 103 9.50 1.04 -6.46
N ALA A 104 10.25 0.61 -5.46
CA ALA A 104 10.63 1.45 -4.32
C ALA A 104 11.56 2.59 -4.78
N PHE A 105 12.53 2.31 -5.65
CA PHE A 105 13.44 3.33 -6.18
C PHE A 105 12.70 4.42 -6.97
N VAL A 106 11.73 4.03 -7.82
CA VAL A 106 10.91 4.98 -8.59
C VAL A 106 10.10 5.91 -7.67
N GLN A 107 9.64 5.43 -6.52
CA GLN A 107 8.94 6.28 -5.55
C GLN A 107 9.84 7.41 -5.00
N TYR A 108 11.15 7.18 -4.86
CA TYR A 108 12.09 8.23 -4.44
C TYR A 108 12.47 9.19 -5.57
N LEU A 109 12.37 8.77 -6.83
CA LEU A 109 12.58 9.66 -7.98
C LEU A 109 11.43 10.64 -8.17
N ASP A 110 10.23 10.31 -7.68
CA ASP A 110 9.08 11.21 -7.64
C ASP A 110 9.16 12.13 -6.41
N ILE A 111 10.18 12.99 -6.43
CA ILE A 111 10.48 13.97 -5.37
C ILE A 111 9.23 14.81 -5.03
N ALA A 112 8.41 15.13 -6.03
CA ALA A 112 7.18 15.90 -5.83
C ALA A 112 6.17 15.14 -4.94
N ASN A 113 5.99 13.85 -5.15
CA ASN A 113 5.10 13.04 -4.32
C ASN A 113 5.67 12.79 -2.92
N VAL A 114 6.99 12.55 -2.80
CA VAL A 114 7.66 12.43 -1.50
C VAL A 114 7.49 13.71 -0.68
N LEU A 115 7.73 14.88 -1.28
CA LEU A 115 7.53 16.16 -0.61
C LEU A 115 6.06 16.38 -0.22
N LYS A 116 5.10 15.99 -1.06
CA LYS A 116 3.67 16.06 -0.70
C LYS A 116 3.31 15.18 0.49
N THR A 117 3.84 13.95 0.56
CA THR A 117 3.59 13.05 1.69
C THR A 117 4.22 13.55 2.97
N GLU A 118 5.46 14.03 2.91
CA GLU A 118 6.15 14.63 4.06
C GLU A 118 5.42 15.88 4.56
N LEU A 119 5.02 16.77 3.65
CA LEU A 119 4.27 17.98 3.99
C LEU A 119 2.91 17.65 4.62
N LYS A 120 2.22 16.61 4.14
CA LYS A 120 0.98 16.11 4.74
C LYS A 120 1.21 15.56 6.16
N SER A 121 2.28 14.79 6.35
CA SER A 121 2.70 14.25 7.65
C SER A 121 3.00 15.38 8.65
N VAL A 122 3.80 16.37 8.24
CA VAL A 122 4.13 17.54 9.07
C VAL A 122 2.88 18.35 9.42
N LYS A 123 1.98 18.60 8.46
CA LYS A 123 0.69 19.27 8.73
C LYS A 123 -0.14 18.53 9.76
N GLN A 124 -0.21 17.20 9.68
CA GLN A 124 -0.93 16.39 10.65
C GLN A 124 -0.30 16.47 12.05
N LYS A 125 1.03 16.44 12.15
CA LYS A 125 1.73 16.61 13.43
C LYS A 125 1.43 17.97 14.06
N ILE A 126 1.56 19.05 13.29
CA ILE A 126 1.24 20.42 13.75
C ILE A 126 -0.22 20.52 14.20
N SER A 127 -1.16 19.91 13.46
CA SER A 127 -2.57 19.94 13.83
C SER A 127 -2.83 19.22 15.16
N LYS A 128 -2.17 18.08 15.39
CA LYS A 128 -2.29 17.33 16.66
C LYS A 128 -1.71 18.13 17.81
N GLU A 129 -0.51 18.68 17.65
CA GLU A 129 0.14 19.51 18.66
C GLU A 129 -0.68 20.76 19.03
N ARG A 130 -1.29 21.41 18.03
CA ARG A 130 -2.19 22.55 18.28
C ARG A 130 -3.39 22.16 19.13
N ASN A 131 -4.03 21.03 18.83
CA ASN A 131 -5.18 20.56 19.60
C ASN A 131 -4.79 20.23 21.04
N THR A 132 -3.66 19.54 21.25
CA THR A 132 -3.17 19.24 22.60
C THR A 132 -2.82 20.50 23.38
N ASN A 133 -2.28 21.53 22.71
CA ASN A 133 -1.94 22.80 23.36
C ASN A 133 -3.21 23.59 23.73
N LEU A 134 -4.24 23.58 22.87
CA LEU A 134 -5.56 24.13 23.16
C LEU A 134 -6.22 23.45 24.37
N GLU A 135 -6.15 22.13 24.47
CA GLU A 135 -6.65 21.38 25.62
C GLU A 135 -5.88 21.72 26.90
N GLN A 136 -4.55 21.83 26.82
CA GLN A 136 -3.72 22.26 27.95
C GLN A 136 -4.06 23.69 28.39
N GLN A 137 -4.28 24.61 27.46
CA GLN A 137 -4.68 25.99 27.78
C GLN A 137 -6.03 26.03 28.51
N LYS A 138 -7.02 25.27 28.06
CA LYS A 138 -8.32 25.16 28.76
C LYS A 138 -8.15 24.63 30.18
N CYS A 139 -7.36 23.57 30.36
CA CYS A 139 -7.07 23.01 31.68
C CYS A 139 -6.39 24.03 32.62
N ILE A 140 -5.46 24.84 32.10
CA ILE A 140 -4.82 25.92 32.86
C ILE A 140 -5.82 27.01 33.25
N GLU A 141 -6.74 27.38 32.35
CA GLU A 141 -7.79 28.36 32.65
C GLU A 141 -8.77 27.86 33.72
N ASP A 142 -9.18 26.59 33.64
CA ASP A 142 -10.05 25.95 34.64
C ASP A 142 -9.36 25.91 36.01
N LEU A 143 -8.07 25.56 36.07
CA LEU A 143 -7.29 25.58 37.31
C LEU A 143 -7.17 27.00 37.90
N LYS A 144 -6.98 28.02 37.07
CA LYS A 144 -6.95 29.42 37.52
C LYS A 144 -8.30 29.85 38.10
N LEU A 145 -9.40 29.43 37.47
CA LEU A 145 -10.74 29.70 37.96
C LEU A 145 -10.99 29.02 39.32
N GLN A 146 -10.58 27.76 39.47
CA GLN A 146 -10.67 27.03 40.74
C GLN A 146 -9.87 27.72 41.85
N LEU A 147 -8.63 28.14 41.56
CA LEU A 147 -7.80 28.90 42.51
C LEU A 147 -8.47 30.21 42.96
N LYS A 148 -9.06 30.95 42.01
CA LYS A 148 -9.79 32.19 42.33
C LYS A 148 -11.01 31.92 43.23
N ASN A 149 -11.77 30.87 42.93
CA ASN A 149 -12.93 30.48 43.74
C ASN A 149 -12.49 30.05 45.15
N GLN A 150 -11.37 29.34 45.27
CA GLN A 150 -10.82 28.95 46.56
C GLN A 150 -10.41 30.17 47.41
N GLN A 151 -9.78 31.18 46.79
CA GLN A 151 -9.45 32.44 47.46
C GLN A 151 -10.69 33.19 47.95
N ILE A 152 -11.78 33.18 47.16
CA ILE A 152 -13.06 33.80 47.56
C ILE A 152 -13.61 33.08 48.80
N ILE A 153 -13.68 31.75 48.78
CA ILE A 153 -14.16 30.95 49.92
C ILE A 153 -13.31 31.19 51.17
N GLU A 154 -11.98 31.29 51.03
CA GLU A 154 -11.09 31.61 52.15
C GLU A 154 -11.36 33.00 52.72
N SER A 155 -11.60 34.00 51.87
CA SER A 155 -11.92 35.35 52.31
C SER A 155 -13.28 35.44 53.03
N GLU A 156 -14.30 34.73 52.54
CA GLU A 156 -15.61 34.63 53.21
C GLU A 156 -15.48 33.93 54.56
N ARG A 157 -14.70 32.84 54.65
CA ARG A 157 -14.46 32.14 55.91
C ARG A 157 -13.80 33.04 56.95
N ASP A 158 -12.86 33.86 56.54
CA ASP A 158 -12.15 34.76 57.45
C ASP A 158 -13.07 35.93 57.90
N GLN A 159 -13.97 36.40 57.04
CA GLN A 159 -15.04 37.33 57.41
C GLN A 159 -15.98 36.72 58.46
N PHE A 160 -16.45 35.49 58.26
CA PHE A 160 -17.32 34.82 59.23
C PHE A 160 -16.63 34.58 60.58
N LYS A 161 -15.33 34.32 60.60
CA LYS A 161 -14.57 34.23 61.85
C LYS A 161 -14.55 35.56 62.61
N GLN A 162 -14.32 36.67 61.92
CA GLN A 162 -14.38 38.00 62.53
C GLN A 162 -15.77 38.33 63.06
N GLU A 163 -16.82 38.01 62.32
CA GLU A 163 -18.21 38.19 62.78
C GLU A 163 -18.50 37.37 64.04
N LEU A 164 -18.05 36.11 64.10
CA LEU A 164 -18.19 35.28 65.29
C LEU A 164 -17.43 35.84 66.50
N GLU A 165 -16.20 36.32 66.31
CA GLU A 165 -15.42 36.97 67.38
C GLU A 165 -16.11 38.23 67.90
N ASN A 166 -16.67 39.06 67.00
CA ASN A 166 -17.42 40.26 67.37
C ASN A 166 -18.70 39.92 68.16
N ILE A 167 -19.45 38.89 67.75
CA ILE A 167 -20.64 38.42 68.46
C ILE A 167 -20.27 37.87 69.85
N GLN A 168 -19.14 37.16 69.96
CA GLN A 168 -18.64 36.64 71.22
C GLN A 168 -18.31 37.78 72.20
N GLN A 169 -17.62 38.82 71.73
CA GLN A 169 -17.30 40.02 72.53
C GLN A 169 -18.56 40.78 72.96
N GLN A 170 -19.53 40.97 72.06
CA GLN A 170 -20.80 41.60 72.41
C GLN A 170 -21.57 40.83 73.48
N LYS A 171 -21.53 39.49 73.44
CA LYS A 171 -22.15 38.63 74.47
C LYS A 171 -21.47 38.75 75.84
N GLU A 172 -20.16 38.95 75.88
CA GLU A 172 -19.41 39.16 77.12
C GLU A 172 -19.68 40.55 77.73
N GLU A 173 -19.97 41.55 76.89
CA GLU A 173 -20.29 42.93 77.32
C GLU A 173 -21.78 43.14 77.68
N SER A 174 -22.70 42.35 77.13
CA SER A 174 -24.15 42.50 77.34
C SER A 174 -24.75 41.47 78.31
N ALA A 175 -24.08 41.18 79.44
CA ALA A 175 -24.64 40.36 80.52
C ALA A 175 -25.73 41.14 81.30
N SER A 176 -26.85 41.40 80.62
CA SER A 176 -28.13 41.83 81.17
C SER A 176 -29.14 40.72 80.86
N PRO A 177 -30.09 40.39 81.76
CA PRO A 177 -31.00 39.26 81.55
C PRO A 177 -31.99 39.62 80.43
N VAL A 178 -31.67 39.19 79.22
CA VAL A 178 -32.50 39.33 78.02
C VAL A 178 -33.73 38.43 78.15
N ASP A 179 -34.87 39.00 77.75
CA ASP A 179 -36.20 38.40 77.82
C ASP A 179 -36.25 37.05 77.08
N VAL A 180 -36.54 36.00 77.85
CA VAL A 180 -36.60 34.60 77.41
C VAL A 180 -37.57 34.40 76.25
N GLN A 181 -38.60 35.25 76.12
CA GLN A 181 -39.60 35.13 75.05
C GLN A 181 -39.05 35.49 73.66
N GLU A 182 -38.20 36.52 73.57
CA GLU A 182 -37.61 36.94 72.29
C GLU A 182 -36.59 35.91 71.79
N TYR A 183 -35.86 35.30 72.72
CA TYR A 183 -34.92 34.21 72.46
C TYR A 183 -35.63 32.94 71.97
N VAL A 184 -36.77 32.57 72.57
CA VAL A 184 -37.60 31.44 72.13
C VAL A 184 -38.14 31.68 70.72
N HIS A 185 -38.58 32.90 70.41
CA HIS A 185 -39.09 33.23 69.07
C HIS A 185 -37.99 33.17 67.99
N GLN A 186 -36.77 33.63 68.28
CA GLN A 186 -35.63 33.50 67.37
C GLN A 186 -35.25 32.04 67.13
N ILE A 187 -35.25 31.19 68.17
CA ILE A 187 -34.98 29.76 68.04
C ILE A 187 -36.02 29.09 67.12
N GLN A 188 -37.31 29.42 67.27
CA GLN A 188 -38.37 28.89 66.41
C GLN A 188 -38.21 29.32 64.94
N LYS A 189 -37.79 30.56 64.69
CA LYS A 189 -37.48 31.05 63.32
C LYS A 189 -36.30 30.31 62.70
N LEU A 190 -35.22 30.12 63.47
CA LEU A 190 -34.04 29.38 63.01
C LEU A 190 -34.36 27.90 62.74
N GLN A 191 -35.19 27.27 63.58
CA GLN A 191 -35.68 25.91 63.35
C GLN A 191 -36.48 25.80 62.04
N HIS A 192 -37.37 26.77 61.76
CA HIS A 192 -38.12 26.80 60.50
C HIS A 192 -37.19 26.94 59.28
N SER A 193 -36.24 27.87 59.35
CA SER A 193 -35.25 28.09 58.27
C SER A 193 -34.39 26.85 58.02
N LEU A 194 -33.95 26.18 59.10
CA LEU A 194 -33.18 24.94 59.00
C LEU A 194 -34.00 23.81 58.36
N GLU A 195 -35.30 23.74 58.64
CA GLU A 195 -36.18 22.73 58.05
C GLU A 195 -36.44 22.97 56.55
N GLU A 196 -36.46 24.24 56.11
CA GLU A 196 -36.49 24.60 54.69
C GLU A 196 -35.18 24.27 53.97
N GLU A 197 -34.03 24.56 54.59
CA GLU A 197 -32.72 24.18 54.04
C GLU A 197 -32.59 22.66 53.89
N LYS A 198 -33.04 21.88 54.87
CA LYS A 198 -33.07 20.41 54.75
C LYS A 198 -33.90 19.92 53.57
N LYS A 199 -35.02 20.60 53.25
CA LYS A 199 -35.82 20.27 52.06
C LYS A 199 -35.08 20.58 50.78
N CYS A 200 -34.41 21.74 50.71
CA CYS A 200 -33.56 22.10 49.56
C CYS A 200 -32.42 21.10 49.35
N VAL A 201 -31.72 20.69 50.42
CA VAL A 201 -30.65 19.70 50.36
C VAL A 201 -31.15 18.35 49.84
N LYS A 202 -32.33 17.89 50.31
CA LYS A 202 -32.96 16.67 49.79
C LYS A 202 -33.26 16.75 48.30
N LEU A 203 -33.85 17.86 47.84
CA LEU A 203 -34.16 18.08 46.42
C LEU A 203 -32.88 18.07 45.56
N VAL A 204 -31.81 18.73 46.03
CA VAL A 204 -30.51 18.73 45.32
C VAL A 204 -29.94 17.32 45.23
N HIS A 205 -30.03 16.54 46.31
CA HIS A 205 -29.60 15.13 46.30
C HIS A 205 -30.39 14.27 45.32
N GLU A 206 -31.71 14.45 45.24
CA GLU A 206 -32.58 13.73 44.29
C GLU A 206 -32.25 14.10 42.83
N LEU A 207 -32.08 15.39 42.54
CA LEU A 207 -31.69 15.87 41.21
C LEU A 207 -30.29 15.36 40.82
N PHE A 208 -29.35 15.34 41.76
CA PHE A 208 -28.03 14.79 41.53
C PHE A 208 -28.06 13.28 41.26
N ALA A 209 -28.86 12.52 42.01
CA ALA A 209 -29.04 11.09 41.80
C ALA A 209 -29.64 10.78 40.42
N LEU A 210 -30.66 11.53 39.99
CA LEU A 210 -31.23 11.42 38.64
C LEU A 210 -30.19 11.71 37.56
N ARG A 211 -29.42 12.79 37.71
CA ARG A 211 -28.35 13.14 36.78
C ARG A 211 -27.28 12.05 36.70
N CYS A 212 -26.91 11.44 37.82
CA CYS A 212 -25.96 10.34 37.84
C CYS A 212 -26.48 9.09 37.12
N SER A 213 -27.78 8.78 37.24
CA SER A 213 -28.38 7.68 36.47
C SER A 213 -28.38 7.95 34.96
N GLU A 214 -28.72 9.17 34.53
CA GLU A 214 -28.70 9.55 33.11
C GLU A 214 -27.29 9.38 32.50
N PHE A 215 -26.25 9.83 33.22
CA PHE A 215 -24.86 9.62 32.80
C PHE A 215 -24.45 8.14 32.75
N SER A 216 -25.02 7.31 33.61
CA SER A 216 -24.77 5.86 33.61
C SER A 216 -25.34 5.20 32.36
N ASP A 217 -26.58 5.55 32.02
CA ASP A 217 -27.27 5.02 30.83
C ASP A 217 -26.61 5.52 29.53
N GLU A 218 -26.22 6.79 29.48
CA GLU A 218 -25.50 7.37 28.34
C GLU A 218 -24.14 6.68 28.14
N LYS A 219 -23.41 6.44 29.22
CA LYS A 219 -22.15 5.69 29.17
C LYS A 219 -22.36 4.26 28.65
N GLN A 220 -23.43 3.59 29.08
CA GLN A 220 -23.73 2.23 28.61
C GLN A 220 -24.09 2.21 27.12
N ASN A 221 -24.85 3.19 26.65
CA ASN A 221 -25.18 3.35 25.23
C ASN A 221 -23.93 3.57 24.37
N LEU A 222 -23.01 4.43 24.82
CA LEU A 222 -21.74 4.68 24.12
C LEU A 222 -20.85 3.44 24.08
N GLU A 223 -20.80 2.64 25.15
CA GLU A 223 -20.03 1.39 25.14
C GLU A 223 -20.63 0.36 24.17
N ASN A 224 -21.95 0.26 24.10
CA ASN A 224 -22.64 -0.60 23.15
C ASN A 224 -22.37 -0.16 21.69
N GLU A 225 -22.41 1.14 21.41
CA GLU A 225 -22.11 1.69 20.07
C GLU A 225 -20.65 1.43 19.68
N LYS A 226 -19.72 1.62 20.62
CA LYS A 226 -18.30 1.30 20.42
C LYS A 226 -18.08 -0.17 20.07
N GLN A 227 -18.74 -1.09 20.77
CA GLN A 227 -18.66 -2.52 20.46
C GLN A 227 -19.22 -2.85 19.07
N ALA A 228 -20.32 -2.20 18.66
CA ALA A 228 -20.88 -2.36 17.33
C ALA A 228 -19.90 -1.89 16.23
N LEU A 229 -19.27 -0.74 16.43
CA LEU A 229 -18.25 -0.19 15.53
C LEU A 229 -17.00 -1.06 15.46
N GLU A 230 -16.56 -1.64 16.57
CA GLU A 230 -15.42 -2.58 16.60
C GLU A 230 -15.72 -3.85 15.81
N LYS A 231 -16.94 -4.37 15.90
CA LYS A 231 -17.39 -5.52 15.10
C LYS A 231 -17.43 -5.19 13.61
N GLU A 232 -18.00 -4.05 13.23
CA GLU A 232 -18.02 -3.60 11.84
C GLU A 232 -16.60 -3.42 11.28
N LYS A 233 -15.70 -2.84 12.08
CA LYS A 233 -14.29 -2.70 11.72
C LYS A 233 -13.62 -4.06 11.50
N ALA A 234 -13.89 -5.05 12.34
CA ALA A 234 -13.36 -6.40 12.16
C ALA A 234 -13.85 -7.03 10.85
N ASP A 235 -15.15 -6.92 10.55
CA ASP A 235 -15.73 -7.43 9.30
C ASP A 235 -15.13 -6.76 8.06
N LEU A 236 -14.91 -5.44 8.10
CA LEU A 236 -14.25 -4.69 7.02
C LEU A 236 -12.79 -5.13 6.85
N CYS A 237 -12.04 -5.30 7.93
CA CYS A 237 -10.67 -5.82 7.88
C CYS A 237 -10.62 -7.21 7.22
N SER A 238 -11.52 -8.11 7.57
CA SER A 238 -11.60 -9.44 6.95
C SER A 238 -11.92 -9.35 5.46
N LYS A 239 -12.83 -8.48 5.04
CA LYS A 239 -13.13 -8.24 3.61
C LYS A 239 -11.93 -7.71 2.84
N VAL A 240 -11.20 -6.74 3.42
CA VAL A 240 -9.98 -6.19 2.81
C VAL A 240 -8.90 -7.26 2.69
N HIS A 241 -8.73 -8.10 3.72
CA HIS A 241 -7.74 -9.17 3.69
C HIS A 241 -8.07 -10.19 2.59
N PHE A 242 -9.33 -10.62 2.50
CA PHE A 242 -9.79 -11.51 1.43
C PHE A 242 -9.56 -10.93 0.01
N GLN A 243 -9.82 -9.64 -0.16
CA GLN A 243 -9.53 -8.95 -1.43
C GLN A 243 -8.03 -8.89 -1.72
N ALA A 244 -7.19 -8.63 -0.71
CA ALA A 244 -5.74 -8.62 -0.86
C ALA A 244 -5.18 -10.00 -1.25
N ASP A 245 -5.71 -11.07 -0.66
CA ASP A 245 -5.36 -12.44 -1.01
C ASP A 245 -5.78 -12.77 -2.45
N SER A 246 -7.00 -12.39 -2.84
CA SER A 246 -7.50 -12.56 -4.21
C SER A 246 -6.61 -11.83 -5.23
N ILE A 247 -6.19 -10.59 -4.93
CA ILE A 247 -5.28 -9.83 -5.78
C ILE A 247 -3.91 -10.51 -5.87
N SER A 248 -3.41 -11.05 -4.74
CA SER A 248 -2.12 -11.75 -4.70
C SER A 248 -2.14 -13.01 -5.56
N GLN A 249 -3.23 -13.78 -5.51
CA GLN A 249 -3.43 -14.96 -6.35
C GLN A 249 -3.48 -14.60 -7.84
N LEU A 250 -4.27 -13.60 -8.23
CA LEU A 250 -4.31 -13.10 -9.61
C LEU A 250 -2.93 -12.61 -10.10
N THR A 251 -2.17 -11.98 -9.21
CA THR A 251 -0.81 -11.51 -9.52
C THR A 251 0.14 -12.69 -9.79
N PHE A 252 0.00 -13.78 -9.04
CA PHE A 252 0.78 -15.01 -9.26
C PHE A 252 0.40 -15.67 -10.60
N GLU A 253 -0.88 -15.82 -10.90
CA GLU A 253 -1.36 -16.37 -12.17
C GLU A 253 -0.86 -15.56 -13.38
N LEU A 254 -0.86 -14.23 -13.28
CA LEU A 254 -0.31 -13.36 -14.32
C LEU A 254 1.20 -13.54 -14.50
N GLN A 255 1.96 -13.80 -13.43
CA GLN A 255 3.39 -14.08 -13.51
C GLN A 255 3.67 -15.42 -14.19
N ASP A 256 2.90 -16.45 -13.87
CA ASP A 256 3.02 -17.77 -14.50
C ASP A 256 2.70 -17.70 -16.00
N LEU A 257 1.59 -17.05 -16.38
CA LEU A 257 1.25 -16.83 -17.79
C LEU A 257 2.33 -16.07 -18.53
N ASN A 258 2.93 -15.06 -17.90
CA ASN A 258 4.02 -14.30 -18.49
C ASN A 258 5.31 -15.14 -18.64
N HIS A 259 5.60 -16.02 -17.67
CA HIS A 259 6.71 -16.96 -17.74
C HIS A 259 6.52 -17.96 -18.89
N GLU A 260 5.33 -18.54 -19.00
CA GLU A 260 4.98 -19.48 -20.07
C GLU A 260 5.10 -18.82 -21.46
N TYR A 261 4.60 -17.59 -21.59
CA TYR A 261 4.77 -16.78 -22.79
C TYR A 261 6.25 -16.62 -23.19
N HIS A 262 7.12 -16.35 -22.21
CA HIS A 262 8.57 -16.25 -22.46
C HIS A 262 9.21 -17.59 -22.83
N LEU A 263 8.80 -18.71 -22.22
CA LEU A 263 9.30 -20.05 -22.56
C LEU A 263 8.92 -20.45 -23.98
N VAL A 264 7.66 -20.26 -24.37
CA VAL A 264 7.17 -20.52 -25.73
C VAL A 264 7.92 -19.65 -26.73
N SER A 265 8.14 -18.37 -26.40
CA SER A 265 8.92 -17.46 -27.23
C SER A 265 10.37 -17.95 -27.43
N ARG A 266 11.02 -18.49 -26.38
CA ARG A 266 12.38 -19.06 -26.48
C ARG A 266 12.44 -20.38 -27.23
N GLN A 267 11.49 -21.30 -27.01
CA GLN A 267 11.46 -22.59 -27.73
C GLN A 267 11.26 -22.40 -29.24
N ASN A 268 10.44 -21.43 -29.63
CA ASN A 268 10.28 -21.06 -31.02
C ASN A 268 11.56 -20.50 -31.66
N GLN A 269 12.51 -20.00 -30.87
CA GLN A 269 13.82 -19.55 -31.34
C GLN A 269 14.87 -20.68 -31.44
N GLN A 270 14.65 -21.84 -30.79
CA GLN A 270 15.67 -22.91 -30.66
C GLN A 270 15.46 -24.17 -31.50
N ARG A 271 14.32 -24.37 -32.19
CA ARG A 271 14.10 -25.59 -33.00
C ARG A 271 15.15 -25.75 -34.12
N PRO A 272 16.05 -26.76 -34.08
CA PRO A 272 16.99 -27.02 -35.16
C PRO A 272 16.28 -27.72 -36.33
N ASN A 273 16.62 -27.30 -37.54
CA ASN A 273 16.03 -27.77 -38.78
C ASN A 273 16.51 -29.21 -39.09
N ASN A 274 15.72 -30.22 -38.70
CA ASN A 274 16.13 -31.64 -38.64
C ASN A 274 16.07 -32.42 -39.97
N ASN A 275 15.99 -31.74 -41.11
CA ASN A 275 15.77 -32.40 -42.41
C ASN A 275 17.03 -33.00 -43.09
N ASN A 276 18.22 -32.95 -42.48
CA ASN A 276 19.47 -33.31 -43.17
C ASN A 276 19.98 -34.76 -42.97
N ARG A 277 19.24 -35.69 -42.34
CA ARG A 277 19.79 -37.02 -41.98
C ARG A 277 19.56 -38.19 -42.97
N ARG A 278 18.99 -37.99 -44.17
CA ARG A 278 18.50 -39.14 -44.98
C ARG A 278 19.20 -39.50 -46.29
N TYR A 279 20.26 -38.84 -46.73
CA TYR A 279 20.88 -39.15 -48.05
C TYR A 279 22.39 -39.27 -47.98
N ASN A 280 22.93 -40.36 -47.44
CA ASN A 280 24.36 -40.70 -47.58
C ASN A 280 24.61 -42.20 -47.80
N ASN A 281 23.70 -42.90 -48.48
CA ASN A 281 23.93 -44.24 -49.01
C ASN A 281 23.39 -44.32 -50.44
N ARG A 282 24.13 -43.81 -51.43
CA ARG A 282 24.08 -44.26 -52.84
C ARG A 282 25.06 -43.45 -53.70
N ARG A 283 25.84 -44.20 -54.48
CA ARG A 283 26.81 -43.82 -55.54
C ARG A 283 28.23 -43.52 -55.02
N GLY A 284 29.26 -44.34 -55.29
CA GLY A 284 29.36 -45.44 -56.23
C GLY A 284 29.30 -44.98 -57.68
N GLY A 285 30.44 -45.00 -58.37
CA GLY A 285 30.49 -45.17 -59.82
C GLY A 285 31.08 -44.02 -60.63
N ARG A 286 32.24 -44.35 -61.23
CA ARG A 286 32.73 -44.03 -62.60
C ARG A 286 32.70 -42.54 -63.04
N PHE A 287 33.78 -41.99 -63.58
CA PHE A 287 34.28 -42.30 -64.92
C PHE A 287 35.52 -41.43 -65.19
N ARG A 288 36.46 -42.05 -65.92
CA ARG A 288 37.60 -41.53 -66.70
C ARG A 288 38.74 -40.85 -65.96
#